data_AF-Q8XJT5-F1
#
_entry.id   AF-Q8XJT5-F1
#
_cell.length_a   1.000
_cell.length_b   1.000
_cell.length_c   1.000
_cell.angle_alpha   90.00
_cell.angle_beta   90.00
_cell.angle_gamma   90.00
#
_symmetry.space_group_name_H-M   'P 1'
#
loop_
_entity.id
_entity.type
_entity.pdbx_description
1 polymer ?
#
loop_
_entity_poly.entity_id
_entity_poly.type
_entity_poly.pdbx_seq_one_letter_code
_entity_poly.pdbx_strand_id
1 'polypeptide(L)'
;MKNLYSTPLNSRYASKEMSYIFSDDMKFSTWRKLWVALAEGEKELGLNITDEQIEELKSHISDINYEEAIKKEKEVRHDVMSHVYAYGLQCPSAKGIIHLGATSCYVGDNTDVIIMRDALLLIKKKIVAVLNNLKRFALEYKDMPTLGFTHFQPAQLTTVGKRATLWMQDLVMDMENIDFLLSTLKLRGVKGTTGTQASFMNLFEGDEEKVKALDKIVAEKMGFKKSFGVTGQTYPRKLDSIILNTLSEIAQSAYKFSNDLRLLQSMKEIEEPFEKNQIGSSAMAYKRNPMRSERMGALARYVIVDALNPAITASTQWFERTLDDSANKRIAVAEAFLALDGVLYLYINIAENMVVYDKVIEAHVNQELPFMATENIMMESVKKGGDRQELHERIRVHSMDAAQRVKGEGLNNDLIERIINDPSFNLSKEEIIAIIDPVKFVGRAPSQVVEFIDEYVNPIIEANKDAASLSSDITV
;
A
#
# COMPACT_ATOMS: atom_id res chain seq x y z
N MET A 1 -2.36 -11.62 29.06
CA MET A 1 -1.08 -12.10 29.63
C MET A 1 0.06 -11.36 28.92
N LYS A 2 0.99 -10.70 29.64
CA LYS A 2 2.17 -9.99 29.05
C LYS A 2 3.46 -10.83 29.06
N ASN A 3 3.38 -12.09 29.49
CA ASN A 3 4.50 -13.02 29.63
C ASN A 3 4.66 -13.99 28.44
N LEU A 4 3.93 -13.76 27.35
CA LEU A 4 4.03 -14.52 26.10
C LEU A 4 4.37 -13.56 24.96
N TYR A 5 5.06 -14.06 23.93
CA TYR A 5 5.31 -13.30 22.71
C TYR A 5 3.98 -12.84 22.10
N SER A 6 3.92 -11.56 21.74
CA SER A 6 2.83 -10.97 20.98
C SER A 6 3.44 -10.28 19.78
N THR A 7 2.85 -10.49 18.60
CA THR A 7 3.30 -9.81 17.40
C THR A 7 3.18 -8.30 17.59
N PRO A 8 4.22 -7.52 17.25
CA PRO A 8 4.15 -6.06 17.30
C PRO A 8 3.17 -5.50 16.26
N LEU A 9 2.81 -6.27 15.23
CA LEU A 9 1.84 -5.85 14.21
C LEU A 9 0.49 -5.48 14.86
N ASN A 10 -0.09 -6.35 15.68
CA ASN A 10 -1.38 -6.08 16.34
C ASN A 10 -1.27 -5.13 17.56
N SER A 11 -0.13 -5.14 18.24
CA SER A 11 0.01 -4.39 19.51
C SER A 11 0.58 -2.98 19.34
N ARG A 12 1.15 -2.65 18.17
CA ARG A 12 1.90 -1.40 17.95
C ARG A 12 1.68 -0.73 16.60
N TYR A 13 1.43 -1.47 15.52
CA TYR A 13 1.55 -0.91 14.16
C TYR A 13 0.23 -0.87 13.37
N ALA A 14 -0.46 -2.00 13.27
CA ALA A 14 -1.69 -2.11 12.48
C ALA A 14 -2.84 -1.36 13.14
N SER A 15 -3.77 -0.88 12.31
CA SER A 15 -5.02 -0.30 12.77
C SER A 15 -5.91 -1.35 13.45
N LYS A 16 -6.84 -0.88 14.28
CA LYS A 16 -7.82 -1.75 14.93
C LYS A 16 -8.75 -2.41 13.90
N GLU A 17 -9.06 -1.69 12.83
CA GLU A 17 -9.89 -2.12 11.72
C GLU A 17 -9.27 -3.31 10.99
N MET A 18 -8.00 -3.21 10.58
CA MET A 18 -7.29 -4.33 9.95
C MET A 18 -7.10 -5.51 10.91
N SER A 19 -6.78 -5.21 12.17
CA SER A 19 -6.65 -6.24 13.21
C SER A 19 -7.96 -7.00 13.45
N TYR A 20 -9.10 -6.31 13.40
CA TYR A 20 -10.42 -6.91 13.51
C TYR A 20 -10.76 -7.78 12.29
N ILE A 21 -10.42 -7.36 11.07
CA ILE A 21 -10.65 -8.15 9.84
C ILE A 21 -9.97 -9.54 9.93
N PHE A 22 -8.79 -9.63 10.53
CA PHE A 22 -8.07 -10.90 10.75
C PHE A 22 -8.31 -11.54 12.13
N SER A 23 -9.29 -11.05 12.89
CA SER A 23 -9.61 -11.60 14.22
C SER A 23 -10.39 -12.92 14.14
N ASP A 24 -10.33 -13.69 15.23
CA ASP A 24 -11.18 -14.87 15.40
C ASP A 24 -12.68 -14.52 15.35
N ASP A 25 -13.10 -13.38 15.89
CA ASP A 25 -14.50 -12.93 15.82
C ASP A 25 -14.95 -12.73 14.38
N MET A 26 -14.14 -12.05 13.55
CA MET A 26 -14.45 -11.90 12.13
C MET A 26 -14.49 -13.26 11.43
N LYS A 27 -13.49 -14.12 11.67
CA LYS A 27 -13.40 -15.44 11.06
C LYS A 27 -14.61 -16.31 11.39
N PHE A 28 -14.92 -16.51 12.67
CA PHE A 28 -15.95 -17.44 13.09
C PHE A 28 -17.37 -16.90 12.92
N SER A 29 -17.58 -15.59 13.01
CA SER A 29 -18.86 -15.01 12.59
C SER A 29 -19.07 -15.14 11.08
N THR A 30 -18.01 -15.04 10.28
CA THR A 30 -18.09 -15.30 8.82
C THR A 30 -18.36 -16.76 8.50
N TRP A 31 -17.81 -17.71 9.28
CA TRP A 31 -18.17 -19.13 9.16
C TRP A 31 -19.67 -19.34 9.39
N ARG A 32 -20.24 -18.70 10.42
CA ARG A 32 -21.68 -18.75 10.69
C ARG A 32 -22.52 -18.11 9.59
N LYS A 33 -22.10 -16.94 9.05
CA LYS A 33 -22.74 -16.33 7.88
C LYS A 33 -22.74 -17.26 6.67
N LEU A 34 -21.64 -17.97 6.41
CA LEU A 34 -21.54 -18.93 5.33
C LEU A 34 -22.46 -20.14 5.54
N TRP A 35 -22.57 -20.67 6.76
CA TRP A 35 -23.53 -21.74 7.06
C TRP A 35 -24.98 -21.29 6.90
N VAL A 36 -25.31 -20.05 7.29
CA VAL A 36 -26.63 -19.46 7.03
C VAL A 36 -26.88 -19.36 5.52
N ALA A 37 -25.93 -18.82 4.75
CA ALA A 37 -26.07 -18.71 3.29
C ALA A 37 -26.23 -20.07 2.61
N LEU A 38 -25.55 -21.11 3.13
CA LEU A 38 -25.70 -22.49 2.65
C LEU A 38 -27.11 -23.01 2.92
N ALA A 39 -27.58 -22.91 4.16
CA ALA A 39 -28.90 -23.39 4.56
C ALA A 39 -30.04 -22.66 3.81
N GLU A 40 -29.91 -21.34 3.62
CA GLU A 40 -30.83 -20.56 2.80
C GLU A 40 -30.85 -21.03 1.35
N GLY A 41 -29.67 -21.20 0.72
CA GLY A 41 -29.59 -21.66 -0.67
C GLY A 41 -30.12 -23.09 -0.85
N GLU A 42 -29.79 -23.99 0.07
CA GLU A 42 -30.30 -25.37 0.08
C GLU A 42 -31.82 -25.42 0.21
N LYS A 43 -32.39 -24.58 1.09
CA LYS A 43 -33.83 -24.41 1.23
C LYS A 43 -34.47 -23.87 -0.05
N GLU A 44 -33.92 -22.80 -0.62
CA GLU A 44 -34.41 -22.18 -1.87
C GLU A 44 -34.46 -23.21 -3.02
N LEU A 45 -33.60 -24.23 -2.99
CA LEU A 45 -33.52 -25.30 -3.99
C LEU A 45 -34.30 -26.59 -3.62
N GLY A 46 -35.03 -26.55 -2.51
CA GLY A 46 -36.02 -27.56 -2.14
C GLY A 46 -35.55 -28.62 -1.13
N LEU A 47 -34.42 -28.43 -0.44
CA LEU A 47 -34.11 -29.27 0.72
C LEU A 47 -35.04 -28.92 1.89
N ASN A 48 -35.37 -29.92 2.71
CA ASN A 48 -36.26 -29.77 3.86
C ASN A 48 -35.59 -29.04 5.03
N ILE A 49 -35.46 -27.72 4.88
CA ILE A 49 -34.90 -26.79 5.87
C ILE A 49 -35.99 -25.76 6.19
N THR A 50 -36.29 -25.54 7.47
CA THR A 50 -37.38 -24.63 7.90
C THR A 50 -36.89 -23.19 8.06
N ASP A 51 -37.80 -22.21 8.00
CA ASP A 51 -37.46 -20.81 8.35
C ASP A 51 -36.99 -20.70 9.80
N GLU A 52 -37.61 -21.45 10.71
CA GLU A 52 -37.24 -21.47 12.13
C GLU A 52 -35.77 -21.89 12.33
N GLN A 53 -35.32 -22.92 11.61
CA GLN A 53 -33.90 -23.33 11.66
C GLN A 53 -32.97 -22.22 11.16
N ILE A 54 -33.32 -21.54 10.07
CA ILE A 54 -32.50 -20.48 9.49
C ILE A 54 -32.45 -19.25 10.41
N GLU A 55 -33.59 -18.84 10.99
CA GLU A 55 -33.65 -17.71 11.91
C GLU A 55 -32.91 -18.00 13.22
N GLU A 56 -32.96 -19.24 13.73
CA GLU A 56 -32.15 -19.68 14.88
C GLU A 56 -30.64 -19.60 14.57
N LEU A 57 -30.21 -19.96 13.36
CA LEU A 57 -28.82 -19.77 12.96
C LEU A 57 -28.47 -18.27 12.94
N LYS A 58 -29.29 -17.44 12.30
CA LYS A 58 -29.05 -15.99 12.19
C LYS A 58 -28.92 -15.29 13.54
N SER A 59 -29.74 -15.65 14.53
CA SER A 59 -29.73 -15.02 15.85
C SER A 59 -28.41 -15.21 16.61
N HIS A 60 -27.60 -16.20 16.22
CA HIS A 60 -26.32 -16.52 16.87
C HIS A 60 -25.10 -16.29 15.97
N ILE A 61 -25.18 -15.54 14.86
CA ILE A 61 -24.01 -15.30 13.98
C ILE A 61 -22.81 -14.69 14.73
N SER A 62 -23.05 -13.72 15.62
CA SER A 62 -21.99 -12.99 16.35
C SER A 62 -21.75 -13.48 17.77
N ASP A 63 -22.56 -14.42 18.27
CA ASP A 63 -22.49 -14.94 19.65
C ASP A 63 -21.65 -16.23 19.70
N ILE A 64 -20.33 -16.12 19.55
CA ILE A 64 -19.44 -17.28 19.45
C ILE A 64 -19.13 -17.88 20.83
N ASN A 65 -19.54 -19.12 21.07
CA ASN A 65 -19.25 -19.88 22.28
C ASN A 65 -17.86 -20.55 22.26
N TYR A 66 -16.81 -19.72 22.32
CA TYR A 66 -15.40 -20.14 22.21
C TYR A 66 -14.98 -21.27 23.15
N GLU A 67 -15.47 -21.27 24.40
CA GLU A 67 -15.08 -22.29 25.38
C GLU A 67 -15.46 -23.71 24.93
N GLU A 68 -16.66 -23.87 24.37
CA GLU A 68 -17.13 -25.14 23.84
C GLU A 68 -16.38 -25.55 22.59
N ALA A 69 -16.10 -24.60 21.69
CA ALA A 69 -15.30 -24.86 20.49
C ALA A 69 -13.87 -25.30 20.84
N ILE A 70 -13.18 -24.60 21.75
CA ILE A 70 -11.82 -24.94 22.20
C ILE A 70 -11.78 -26.32 22.88
N LYS A 71 -12.76 -26.59 23.76
CA LYS A 71 -12.88 -27.89 24.43
C LYS A 71 -13.07 -29.01 23.40
N LYS A 72 -13.96 -28.81 22.43
CA LYS A 72 -14.22 -29.82 21.40
C LYS A 72 -13.03 -30.00 20.46
N GLU A 73 -12.34 -28.94 20.08
CA GLU A 73 -11.15 -29.01 19.22
C GLU A 73 -10.03 -29.83 19.86
N LYS A 74 -9.81 -29.71 21.19
CA LYS A 74 -8.85 -30.55 21.92
C LYS A 74 -9.17 -32.05 21.82
N GLU A 75 -10.46 -32.39 21.76
CA GLU A 75 -10.95 -33.76 21.64
C GLU A 75 -10.81 -34.28 20.21
N VAL A 76 -11.35 -33.55 19.22
CA VAL A 76 -11.50 -34.04 17.83
C VAL A 76 -10.36 -33.63 16.90
N ARG A 77 -9.47 -32.75 17.35
CA ARG A 77 -8.31 -32.22 16.59
C ARG A 77 -8.69 -31.60 15.23
N HIS A 78 -9.86 -30.94 15.20
CA HIS A 78 -10.41 -30.34 13.99
C HIS A 78 -11.20 -29.08 14.32
N ASP A 79 -10.73 -27.91 13.85
CA ASP A 79 -11.29 -26.59 14.14
C ASP A 79 -12.68 -26.37 13.52
N VAL A 80 -12.90 -26.73 12.26
CA VAL A 80 -14.25 -26.60 11.66
C VAL A 80 -15.28 -27.44 12.40
N MET A 81 -14.99 -28.71 12.65
CA MET A 81 -15.94 -29.61 13.31
C MET A 81 -16.21 -29.21 14.77
N SER A 82 -15.23 -28.62 15.46
CA SER A 82 -15.47 -28.08 16.80
C SER A 82 -16.43 -26.90 16.77
N HIS A 83 -16.31 -26.00 15.79
CA HIS A 83 -17.24 -24.89 15.61
C HIS A 83 -18.63 -25.30 15.09
N VAL A 84 -18.73 -26.33 14.24
CA VAL A 84 -20.03 -26.92 13.86
C VAL A 84 -20.75 -27.45 15.11
N TYR A 85 -20.04 -28.21 15.95
CA TYR A 85 -20.59 -28.73 17.20
C TYR A 85 -21.01 -27.60 18.14
N ALA A 86 -20.14 -26.62 18.38
CA ALA A 86 -20.39 -25.51 19.27
C ALA A 86 -21.59 -24.67 18.80
N TYR A 87 -21.71 -24.39 17.50
CA TYR A 87 -22.85 -23.68 16.95
C TYR A 87 -24.14 -24.48 17.05
N GLY A 88 -24.10 -25.79 16.82
CA GLY A 88 -25.25 -26.68 17.01
C GLY A 88 -25.70 -26.84 18.47
N LEU A 89 -24.86 -26.49 19.46
CA LEU A 89 -25.31 -26.37 20.85
C LEU A 89 -26.15 -25.10 21.09
N GLN A 90 -25.85 -24.02 20.38
CA GLN A 90 -26.62 -22.77 20.44
C GLN A 90 -27.86 -22.81 19.55
N CYS A 91 -27.85 -23.65 18.50
CA CYS A 91 -28.96 -23.81 17.57
C CYS A 91 -29.46 -25.28 17.53
N PRO A 92 -30.14 -25.79 18.57
CA PRO A 92 -30.57 -27.19 18.63
C PRO A 92 -31.50 -27.61 17.50
N SER A 93 -32.38 -26.71 17.01
CA SER A 93 -33.31 -27.03 15.92
C SER A 93 -32.58 -27.16 14.58
N ALA A 94 -31.54 -26.35 14.38
CA ALA A 94 -30.74 -26.32 13.17
C ALA A 94 -29.50 -27.25 13.19
N LYS A 95 -29.15 -27.83 14.34
CA LYS A 95 -27.94 -28.65 14.52
C LYS A 95 -27.74 -29.72 13.43
N GLY A 96 -28.82 -30.35 12.97
CA GLY A 96 -28.77 -31.40 11.95
C GLY A 96 -28.50 -30.93 10.53
N ILE A 97 -28.65 -29.63 10.24
CA ILE A 97 -28.50 -29.06 8.89
C ILE A 97 -27.21 -28.23 8.73
N ILE A 98 -26.52 -27.91 9.83
CA ILE A 98 -25.27 -27.14 9.77
C ILE A 98 -24.24 -27.95 8.98
N HIS A 99 -23.63 -27.30 7.97
CA HIS A 99 -22.57 -27.87 7.14
C HIS A 99 -23.00 -29.03 6.23
N LEU A 100 -24.31 -29.18 5.96
CA LEU A 100 -24.85 -30.24 5.11
C LEU A 100 -24.17 -30.23 3.72
N GLY A 101 -23.69 -31.39 3.28
CA GLY A 101 -23.01 -31.57 1.99
C GLY A 101 -21.62 -30.93 1.85
N ALA A 102 -21.22 -30.04 2.75
CA ALA A 102 -20.01 -29.26 2.64
C ALA A 102 -18.76 -29.99 3.19
N THR A 103 -17.59 -29.43 2.88
CA THR A 103 -16.29 -29.80 3.46
C THR A 103 -15.75 -28.60 4.25
N SER A 104 -14.76 -28.80 5.11
CA SER A 104 -14.15 -27.74 5.92
C SER A 104 -13.72 -26.49 5.14
N CYS A 105 -13.24 -26.66 3.89
CA CYS A 105 -12.89 -25.54 3.02
C CYS A 105 -14.09 -24.69 2.58
N TYR A 106 -15.32 -25.17 2.73
CA TYR A 106 -16.50 -24.33 2.50
C TYR A 106 -16.48 -23.11 3.41
N VAL A 107 -16.19 -23.28 4.71
CA VAL A 107 -16.11 -22.13 5.62
C VAL A 107 -14.71 -21.52 5.66
N GLY A 108 -13.65 -22.34 5.68
CA GLY A 108 -12.28 -21.84 5.75
C GLY A 108 -11.90 -20.97 4.55
N ASP A 109 -11.94 -21.54 3.35
CA ASP A 109 -11.43 -20.88 2.15
C ASP A 109 -12.32 -19.72 1.68
N ASN A 110 -13.65 -19.84 1.79
CA ASN A 110 -14.55 -18.74 1.45
C ASN A 110 -14.34 -17.54 2.40
N THR A 111 -14.17 -17.81 3.70
CA THR A 111 -13.87 -16.78 4.69
C THR A 111 -12.54 -16.09 4.40
N ASP A 112 -11.49 -16.83 4.06
CA ASP A 112 -10.20 -16.23 3.70
C ASP A 112 -10.35 -15.26 2.52
N VAL A 113 -11.07 -15.63 1.47
CA VAL A 113 -11.28 -14.75 0.31
C VAL A 113 -12.10 -13.51 0.68
N ILE A 114 -13.11 -13.64 1.54
CA ILE A 114 -13.91 -12.52 2.04
C ILE A 114 -13.04 -11.57 2.87
N ILE A 115 -12.27 -12.11 3.83
CA ILE A 115 -11.35 -11.34 4.68
C ILE A 115 -10.31 -10.60 3.83
N MET A 116 -9.70 -11.28 2.85
CA MET A 116 -8.74 -10.65 1.95
C MET A 116 -9.37 -9.57 1.07
N ARG A 117 -10.61 -9.74 0.59
CA ARG A 117 -11.36 -8.69 -0.12
C ARG A 117 -11.54 -7.46 0.76
N ASP A 118 -12.03 -7.65 1.98
CA ASP A 118 -12.36 -6.57 2.90
C ASP A 118 -11.08 -5.84 3.36
N ALA A 119 -9.97 -6.58 3.54
CA ALA A 119 -8.65 -6.03 3.80
C ALA A 119 -8.10 -5.22 2.61
N LEU A 120 -8.21 -5.72 1.38
CA LEU A 120 -7.82 -4.97 0.16
C LEU A 120 -8.61 -3.69 0.01
N LEU A 121 -9.92 -3.71 0.30
CA LEU A 121 -10.74 -2.50 0.30
C LEU A 121 -10.27 -1.48 1.34
N LEU A 122 -9.86 -1.92 2.53
CA LEU A 122 -9.29 -1.03 3.54
C LEU A 122 -7.94 -0.44 3.09
N ILE A 123 -7.05 -1.24 2.51
CA ILE A 123 -5.78 -0.78 1.92
C ILE A 123 -6.03 0.26 0.83
N LYS A 124 -6.97 -0.01 -0.09
CA LYS A 124 -7.38 0.93 -1.15
C LYS A 124 -7.78 2.28 -0.57
N LYS A 125 -8.62 2.29 0.48
CA LYS A 125 -9.04 3.53 1.14
C LYS A 125 -7.85 4.34 1.68
N LYS A 126 -6.86 3.66 2.25
CA LYS A 126 -5.66 4.31 2.78
C LYS A 126 -4.77 4.89 1.67
N ILE A 127 -4.61 4.21 0.54
CA ILE A 127 -3.88 4.76 -0.61
C ILE A 127 -4.55 6.05 -1.12
N VAL A 128 -5.89 6.07 -1.23
CA VAL A 128 -6.64 7.27 -1.62
C VAL A 128 -6.38 8.44 -0.65
N ALA A 129 -6.34 8.17 0.66
CA ALA A 129 -6.01 9.20 1.66
C ALA A 129 -4.58 9.75 1.48
N VAL A 130 -3.59 8.88 1.23
CA VAL A 130 -2.21 9.30 0.92
C VAL A 130 -2.17 10.16 -0.34
N LEU A 131 -2.82 9.72 -1.43
CA LEU A 131 -2.89 10.48 -2.68
C LEU A 131 -3.53 11.86 -2.48
N ASN A 132 -4.60 11.95 -1.68
CA ASN A 132 -5.24 13.22 -1.36
C ASN A 132 -4.31 14.16 -0.58
N ASN A 133 -3.57 13.65 0.41
CA ASN A 133 -2.62 14.45 1.18
C ASN A 133 -1.44 14.93 0.30
N LEU A 134 -0.86 14.03 -0.49
CA LEU A 134 0.21 14.36 -1.43
C LEU A 134 -0.24 15.31 -2.54
N LYS A 135 -1.49 15.23 -3.00
CA LYS A 135 -2.07 16.18 -3.95
C LYS A 135 -2.01 17.61 -3.40
N ARG A 136 -2.45 17.82 -2.14
CA ARG A 136 -2.42 19.15 -1.51
C ARG A 136 -0.99 19.67 -1.43
N PHE A 137 -0.07 18.84 -0.95
CA PHE A 137 1.36 19.17 -0.87
C PHE A 137 1.95 19.50 -2.24
N ALA A 138 1.66 18.69 -3.26
CA ALA A 138 2.19 18.87 -4.60
C ALA A 138 1.71 20.18 -5.24
N LEU A 139 0.43 20.53 -5.06
CA LEU A 139 -0.13 21.79 -5.57
C LEU A 139 0.42 23.01 -4.84
N GLU A 140 0.57 22.92 -3.51
CA GLU A 140 1.15 24.00 -2.70
C GLU A 140 2.57 24.34 -3.15
N TYR A 141 3.39 23.32 -3.41
CA TYR A 141 4.80 23.49 -3.75
C TYR A 141 5.10 23.28 -5.24
N LYS A 142 4.10 23.36 -6.13
CA LYS A 142 4.26 23.09 -7.57
C LYS A 142 5.25 24.02 -8.26
N ASP A 143 5.36 25.26 -7.77
CA ASP A 143 6.20 26.33 -8.35
C ASP A 143 7.55 26.50 -7.62
N MET A 144 7.78 25.80 -6.50
CA MET A 144 8.97 25.99 -5.66
C MET A 144 10.18 25.24 -6.24
N PRO A 145 11.21 25.91 -6.79
CA PRO A 145 12.38 25.24 -7.34
C PRO A 145 13.18 24.50 -6.26
N THR A 146 13.71 23.34 -6.60
CA THR A 146 14.62 22.54 -5.76
C THR A 146 15.64 21.83 -6.64
N LEU A 147 16.81 21.50 -6.09
CA LEU A 147 17.83 20.74 -6.82
C LEU A 147 17.25 19.41 -7.29
N GLY A 148 17.43 19.08 -8.57
CA GLY A 148 17.23 17.72 -9.07
C GLY A 148 18.38 16.83 -8.61
N PHE A 149 18.12 15.53 -8.50
CA PHE A 149 19.16 14.55 -8.14
C PHE A 149 19.14 13.34 -9.07
N THR A 150 20.28 13.09 -9.70
CA THR A 150 20.58 11.84 -10.41
C THR A 150 21.88 11.30 -9.86
N HIS A 151 21.95 10.01 -9.50
CA HIS A 151 23.08 9.44 -8.74
C HIS A 151 23.34 10.15 -7.40
N PHE A 152 22.30 10.82 -6.86
CA PHE A 152 22.40 11.72 -5.71
C PHE A 152 23.48 12.80 -5.86
N GLN A 153 23.74 13.22 -7.10
CA GLN A 153 24.52 14.41 -7.44
C GLN A 153 23.55 15.52 -7.90
N PRO A 154 23.86 16.80 -7.61
CA PRO A 154 23.08 17.92 -8.11
C PRO A 154 22.90 17.86 -9.64
N ALA A 155 21.66 17.97 -10.08
CA ALA A 155 21.24 17.97 -11.47
C ALA A 155 20.28 19.14 -11.73
N GLN A 156 19.83 19.29 -12.98
CA GLN A 156 18.87 20.33 -13.37
C GLN A 156 17.71 20.45 -12.39
N LEU A 157 17.27 21.68 -12.14
CA LEU A 157 16.23 21.95 -11.15
C LEU A 157 14.92 21.26 -11.53
N THR A 158 14.19 20.88 -10.49
CA THR A 158 12.78 20.49 -10.56
C THR A 158 12.01 21.37 -9.58
N THR A 159 10.74 21.04 -9.29
CA THR A 159 10.03 21.65 -8.15
C THR A 159 9.72 20.63 -7.07
N VAL A 160 9.57 21.11 -5.83
CA VAL A 160 9.19 20.26 -4.69
C VAL A 160 7.88 19.54 -4.98
N GLY A 161 6.90 20.23 -5.55
CA GLY A 161 5.64 19.61 -5.97
C GLY A 161 5.80 18.60 -7.10
N LYS A 162 6.67 18.88 -8.09
CA LYS A 162 6.95 17.92 -9.17
C LYS A 162 7.62 16.66 -8.64
N ARG A 163 8.53 16.75 -7.66
CA ARG A 163 9.11 15.58 -6.99
C ARG A 163 8.01 14.72 -6.34
N ALA A 164 7.03 15.35 -5.69
CA ALA A 164 5.93 14.62 -5.07
C ALA A 164 5.09 13.81 -6.07
N THR A 165 4.94 14.29 -7.30
CA THR A 165 4.22 13.54 -8.36
C THR A 165 4.90 12.21 -8.72
N LEU A 166 6.21 12.05 -8.52
CA LEU A 166 6.87 10.75 -8.75
C LEU A 166 6.39 9.71 -7.73
N TRP A 167 6.24 10.11 -6.46
CA TRP A 167 5.70 9.23 -5.42
C TRP A 167 4.23 8.88 -5.69
N MET A 168 3.46 9.86 -6.15
CA MET A 168 2.05 9.65 -6.49
C MET A 168 1.87 8.76 -7.72
N GLN A 169 2.75 8.85 -8.72
CA GLN A 169 2.70 8.00 -9.92
C GLN A 169 2.80 6.51 -9.56
N ASP A 170 3.69 6.16 -8.62
CA ASP A 170 3.81 4.78 -8.12
C ASP A 170 2.49 4.33 -7.47
N LEU A 171 1.90 5.17 -6.61
CA LEU A 171 0.61 4.89 -5.97
C LEU A 171 -0.58 4.84 -6.93
N VAL A 172 -0.53 5.55 -8.07
CA VAL A 172 -1.55 5.44 -9.12
C VAL A 172 -1.49 4.06 -9.77
N MET A 173 -0.29 3.55 -10.08
CA MET A 173 -0.12 2.19 -10.61
C MET A 173 -0.59 1.14 -9.59
N ASP A 174 -0.30 1.36 -8.31
CA ASP A 174 -0.78 0.50 -7.22
C ASP A 174 -2.33 0.47 -7.15
N MET A 175 -2.98 1.61 -7.36
CA MET A 175 -4.45 1.72 -7.40
C MET A 175 -5.05 0.99 -8.61
N GLU A 176 -4.39 1.05 -9.78
CA GLU A 176 -4.83 0.31 -10.97
C GLU A 176 -4.77 -1.21 -10.71
N ASN A 177 -3.70 -1.69 -10.10
CA ASN A 177 -3.52 -3.10 -9.76
C ASN A 177 -4.53 -3.60 -8.72
N ILE A 178 -4.76 -2.82 -7.64
CA ILE A 178 -5.72 -3.22 -6.61
C ILE A 178 -7.16 -3.24 -7.15
N ASP A 179 -7.52 -2.30 -8.02
CA ASP A 179 -8.84 -2.26 -8.66
C ASP A 179 -9.04 -3.41 -9.64
N PHE A 180 -8.01 -3.73 -10.42
CA PHE A 180 -8.04 -4.91 -11.29
C PHE A 180 -8.22 -6.20 -10.49
N LEU A 181 -7.45 -6.38 -9.42
CA LEU A 181 -7.56 -7.53 -8.53
C LEU A 181 -8.95 -7.66 -7.89
N LEU A 182 -9.46 -6.57 -7.31
CA LEU A 182 -10.80 -6.55 -6.71
C LEU A 182 -11.90 -6.87 -7.74
N SER A 183 -11.76 -6.40 -8.98
CA SER A 183 -12.73 -6.66 -10.05
C SER A 183 -12.76 -8.12 -10.52
N THR A 184 -11.66 -8.85 -10.31
CA THR A 184 -11.47 -10.24 -10.77
C THR A 184 -11.56 -11.28 -9.66
N LEU A 185 -11.67 -10.84 -8.40
CA LEU A 185 -11.75 -11.71 -7.23
C LEU A 185 -12.97 -12.63 -7.30
N LYS A 186 -12.77 -13.90 -6.98
CA LYS A 186 -13.79 -14.96 -7.04
C LYS A 186 -13.84 -15.72 -5.74
N LEU A 187 -15.05 -16.03 -5.30
CA LEU A 187 -15.26 -16.90 -4.16
C LEU A 187 -14.91 -18.36 -4.53
N ARG A 188 -14.48 -19.20 -3.59
CA ARG A 188 -14.38 -20.66 -3.85
C ARG A 188 -15.77 -21.23 -4.14
N GLY A 189 -16.75 -20.87 -3.32
CA GLY A 189 -18.12 -21.34 -3.38
C GLY A 189 -18.30 -22.73 -2.78
N VAL A 190 -19.24 -23.48 -3.33
CA VAL A 190 -19.72 -24.79 -2.88
C VAL A 190 -19.18 -25.87 -3.82
N LYS A 191 -18.03 -26.45 -3.47
CA LYS A 191 -17.24 -27.32 -4.37
C LYS A 191 -17.03 -28.76 -3.90
N GLY A 192 -17.44 -29.10 -2.67
CA GLY A 192 -17.19 -30.42 -2.07
C GLY A 192 -15.70 -30.67 -1.78
N THR A 193 -15.34 -31.91 -1.45
CA THR A 193 -14.00 -32.28 -0.92
C THR A 193 -12.89 -32.23 -1.96
N THR A 194 -13.16 -32.53 -3.23
CA THR A 194 -12.18 -32.58 -4.31
C THR A 194 -12.56 -31.68 -5.51
N GLY A 195 -13.48 -30.74 -5.29
CA GLY A 195 -13.89 -29.80 -6.33
C GLY A 195 -15.03 -30.28 -7.24
N THR A 196 -15.43 -31.55 -7.13
CA THR A 196 -16.41 -32.20 -8.01
C THR A 196 -17.86 -32.03 -7.60
N GLN A 197 -18.12 -31.44 -6.43
CA GLN A 197 -19.48 -31.24 -5.90
C GLN A 197 -20.30 -32.54 -5.68
N ALA A 198 -19.66 -33.71 -5.66
CA ALA A 198 -20.34 -35.01 -5.59
C ALA A 198 -21.32 -35.16 -4.41
N SER A 199 -20.97 -34.61 -3.24
CA SER A 199 -21.87 -34.60 -2.08
C SER A 199 -23.17 -33.83 -2.33
N PHE A 200 -23.07 -32.69 -3.03
CA PHE A 200 -24.23 -31.88 -3.40
C PHE A 200 -25.02 -32.51 -4.54
N MET A 201 -24.37 -33.15 -5.51
CA MET A 201 -25.05 -33.95 -6.54
C MET A 201 -25.92 -35.04 -5.90
N ASN A 202 -25.42 -35.72 -4.86
CA ASN A 202 -26.20 -36.72 -4.12
C ASN A 202 -27.35 -36.08 -3.34
N LEU A 203 -27.14 -34.93 -2.69
CA LEU A 203 -28.18 -34.22 -1.95
C LEU A 203 -29.33 -33.75 -2.84
N PHE A 204 -29.03 -33.39 -4.08
CA PHE A 204 -30.01 -32.95 -5.08
C PHE A 204 -30.38 -34.06 -6.08
N GLU A 205 -30.21 -35.33 -5.72
CA GLU A 205 -30.68 -36.49 -6.51
C GLU A 205 -30.19 -36.50 -7.98
N GLY A 206 -28.98 -35.97 -8.22
CA GLY A 206 -28.39 -35.89 -9.56
C GLY A 206 -28.74 -34.63 -10.35
N ASP A 207 -29.48 -33.68 -9.78
CA ASP A 207 -29.84 -32.41 -10.44
C ASP A 207 -28.65 -31.43 -10.48
N GLU A 208 -27.97 -31.40 -11.62
CA GLU A 208 -26.80 -30.56 -11.87
C GLU A 208 -27.16 -29.05 -11.83
N GLU A 209 -28.36 -28.67 -12.24
CA GLU A 209 -28.76 -27.26 -12.30
C GLU A 209 -28.98 -26.69 -10.90
N LYS A 210 -29.52 -27.48 -9.96
CA LYS A 210 -29.57 -27.09 -8.55
C LYS A 210 -28.19 -26.93 -7.94
N VAL A 211 -27.25 -27.82 -8.24
CA VAL A 211 -25.87 -27.72 -7.73
C VAL A 211 -25.18 -26.45 -8.25
N LYS A 212 -25.33 -26.13 -9.54
CA LYS A 212 -24.84 -24.87 -10.13
C LYS A 212 -25.51 -23.65 -9.49
N ALA A 213 -26.83 -23.71 -9.28
CA ALA A 213 -27.58 -22.64 -8.66
C ALA A 213 -27.13 -22.39 -7.21
N LEU A 214 -26.89 -23.43 -6.41
CA LEU A 214 -26.43 -23.31 -5.02
C LEU A 214 -25.10 -22.56 -4.94
N ASP A 215 -24.14 -22.90 -5.81
CA ASP A 215 -22.83 -22.24 -5.86
C ASP A 215 -22.96 -20.73 -6.18
N LYS A 216 -23.87 -20.39 -7.10
CA LYS A 216 -24.16 -19.00 -7.46
C LYS A 216 -24.86 -18.24 -6.32
N ILE A 217 -25.89 -18.84 -5.70
CA ILE A 217 -26.64 -18.24 -4.60
C ILE A 217 -25.70 -17.90 -3.44
N VAL A 218 -24.83 -18.83 -3.04
CA VAL A 218 -23.88 -18.59 -1.95
C VAL A 218 -22.89 -17.47 -2.33
N ALA A 219 -22.38 -17.45 -3.57
CA ALA A 219 -21.49 -16.38 -4.01
C ALA A 219 -22.17 -15.01 -3.94
N GLU A 220 -23.42 -14.90 -4.42
CA GLU A 220 -24.21 -13.67 -4.40
C GLU A 220 -24.50 -13.19 -2.97
N LYS A 221 -24.95 -14.10 -2.09
CA LYS A 221 -25.20 -13.79 -0.66
C LYS A 221 -23.94 -13.31 0.07
N MET A 222 -22.75 -13.74 -0.36
CA MET A 222 -21.47 -13.28 0.19
C MET A 222 -20.87 -12.06 -0.53
N GLY A 223 -21.60 -11.46 -1.47
CA GLY A 223 -21.20 -10.25 -2.17
C GLY A 223 -20.14 -10.48 -3.26
N PHE A 224 -20.12 -11.67 -3.88
CA PHE A 224 -19.26 -11.99 -5.01
C PHE A 224 -20.08 -12.18 -6.28
N LYS A 225 -19.63 -11.57 -7.38
CA LYS A 225 -20.27 -11.73 -8.71
C LYS A 225 -20.08 -13.14 -9.28
N LYS A 226 -18.99 -13.82 -8.91
CA LYS A 226 -18.59 -15.12 -9.47
C LYS A 226 -17.86 -15.95 -8.42
N SER A 227 -18.01 -17.26 -8.54
CA SER A 227 -17.14 -18.26 -7.92
C SER A 227 -16.09 -18.76 -8.92
N PHE A 228 -15.09 -19.51 -8.44
CA PHE A 228 -14.16 -20.21 -9.33
C PHE A 228 -14.89 -21.28 -10.15
N GLY A 229 -14.63 -21.32 -11.46
CA GLY A 229 -15.24 -22.30 -12.36
C GLY A 229 -14.71 -23.72 -12.18
N VAL A 230 -13.46 -23.87 -11.73
CA VAL A 230 -12.82 -25.16 -11.42
C VAL A 230 -11.94 -24.98 -10.19
N THR A 231 -12.01 -25.94 -9.26
CA THR A 231 -11.17 -26.01 -8.06
C THR A 231 -10.79 -27.46 -7.76
N GLY A 232 -9.76 -27.66 -6.94
CA GLY A 232 -9.61 -28.90 -6.16
C GLY A 232 -10.43 -28.80 -4.88
N GLN A 233 -9.82 -29.17 -3.74
CA GLN A 233 -10.44 -28.96 -2.43
C GLN A 233 -10.53 -27.47 -2.07
N THR A 234 -9.56 -26.65 -2.49
CA THR A 234 -9.39 -25.24 -2.13
C THR A 234 -9.56 -24.33 -3.34
N TYR A 235 -9.68 -23.01 -3.15
CA TYR A 235 -9.40 -22.10 -4.26
C TYR A 235 -7.91 -22.22 -4.66
N PRO A 236 -7.53 -21.90 -5.90
CA PRO A 236 -6.14 -21.99 -6.32
C PRO A 236 -5.26 -21.05 -5.47
N ARG A 237 -4.29 -21.60 -4.73
CA ARG A 237 -3.36 -20.81 -3.88
C ARG A 237 -2.54 -19.78 -4.65
N LYS A 238 -2.52 -19.86 -5.99
CA LYS A 238 -2.05 -18.79 -6.87
C LYS A 238 -2.73 -17.44 -6.60
N LEU A 239 -3.99 -17.44 -6.14
CA LEU A 239 -4.69 -16.22 -5.72
C LEU A 239 -3.95 -15.51 -4.57
N ASP A 240 -3.46 -16.27 -3.58
CA ASP A 240 -2.73 -15.72 -2.44
C ASP A 240 -1.42 -15.07 -2.89
N SER A 241 -0.71 -15.69 -3.83
CA SER A 241 0.50 -15.12 -4.43
C SER A 241 0.22 -13.83 -5.20
N ILE A 242 -0.89 -13.77 -5.96
CA ILE A 242 -1.28 -12.54 -6.67
C ILE A 242 -1.56 -11.43 -5.65
N ILE A 243 -2.35 -11.72 -4.61
CA ILE A 243 -2.69 -10.73 -3.57
C ILE A 243 -1.42 -10.21 -2.90
N LEU A 244 -0.54 -11.08 -2.41
CA LEU A 244 0.66 -10.62 -1.69
C LEU A 244 1.68 -9.93 -2.60
N ASN A 245 1.74 -10.28 -3.89
CA ASN A 245 2.55 -9.52 -4.85
C ASN A 245 1.99 -8.09 -5.02
N THR A 246 0.67 -7.92 -5.12
CA THR A 246 0.06 -6.58 -5.15
C THR A 246 0.34 -5.80 -3.85
N LEU A 247 0.33 -6.46 -2.67
CA LEU A 247 0.73 -5.79 -1.42
C LEU A 247 2.23 -5.41 -1.42
N SER A 248 3.09 -6.24 -2.01
CA SER A 248 4.52 -5.98 -2.16
C SER A 248 4.80 -4.80 -3.09
N GLU A 249 4.04 -4.63 -4.17
CA GLU A 249 4.13 -3.46 -5.06
C GLU A 249 3.87 -2.15 -4.29
N ILE A 250 2.78 -2.09 -3.52
CA ILE A 250 2.46 -0.93 -2.69
C ILE A 250 3.56 -0.66 -1.65
N ALA A 251 4.12 -1.73 -1.06
CA ALA A 251 5.22 -1.61 -0.12
C ALA A 251 6.49 -1.04 -0.78
N GLN A 252 6.78 -1.37 -2.04
CA GLN A 252 7.91 -0.81 -2.78
C GLN A 252 7.75 0.71 -2.96
N SER A 253 6.55 1.17 -3.34
CA SER A 253 6.20 2.58 -3.46
C SER A 253 6.44 3.35 -2.16
N ALA A 254 5.91 2.83 -1.04
CA ALA A 254 6.10 3.43 0.28
C ALA A 254 7.57 3.41 0.73
N TYR A 255 8.30 2.31 0.45
CA TYR A 255 9.72 2.23 0.82
C TYR A 255 10.56 3.25 0.03
N LYS A 256 10.31 3.40 -1.27
CA LYS A 256 10.98 4.42 -2.10
C LYS A 256 10.71 5.83 -1.59
N PHE A 257 9.46 6.18 -1.30
CA PHE A 257 9.11 7.46 -0.67
C PHE A 257 9.87 7.67 0.64
N SER A 258 9.88 6.66 1.52
CA SER A 258 10.54 6.78 2.82
C SER A 258 12.05 7.04 2.70
N ASN A 259 12.72 6.49 1.67
CA ASN A 259 14.13 6.76 1.41
C ASN A 259 14.36 8.19 0.93
N ASP A 260 13.55 8.68 -0.02
CA ASP A 260 13.66 10.06 -0.49
C ASP A 260 13.48 11.05 0.67
N LEU A 261 12.46 10.86 1.51
CA LEU A 261 12.22 11.74 2.66
C LEU A 261 13.37 11.72 3.67
N ARG A 262 13.95 10.54 3.95
CA ARG A 262 15.13 10.42 4.83
C ARG A 262 16.34 11.18 4.27
N LEU A 263 16.55 11.15 2.96
CA LEU A 263 17.60 11.91 2.29
C LEU A 263 17.32 13.42 2.35
N LEU A 264 16.09 13.84 2.04
CA LEU A 264 15.66 15.25 2.12
C LEU A 264 15.81 15.82 3.54
N GLN A 265 15.48 15.02 4.56
CA GLN A 265 15.66 15.40 5.96
C GLN A 265 17.13 15.49 6.35
N SER A 266 18.01 14.64 5.79
CA SER A 266 19.46 14.79 5.99
C SER A 266 20.00 16.10 5.43
N MET A 267 19.39 16.60 4.35
CA MET A 267 19.67 17.91 3.74
C MET A 267 18.89 19.05 4.42
N LYS A 268 18.02 18.75 5.39
CA LYS A 268 17.15 19.74 6.07
C LYS A 268 16.21 20.49 5.12
N GLU A 269 15.89 19.89 3.97
CA GLU A 269 14.98 20.50 3.00
C GLU A 269 13.53 20.19 3.35
N ILE A 270 13.26 18.94 3.73
CA ILE A 270 11.93 18.46 4.10
C ILE A 270 12.08 17.54 5.31
N GLU A 271 11.30 17.76 6.36
CA GLU A 271 11.25 16.90 7.54
C GLU A 271 9.89 16.19 7.66
N GLU A 272 9.91 14.97 8.21
CA GLU A 272 8.69 14.33 8.69
C GLU A 272 8.09 15.10 9.88
N PRO A 273 6.77 15.01 10.13
CA PRO A 273 6.13 15.66 11.27
C PRO A 273 6.77 15.30 12.61
N PHE A 274 6.87 16.29 13.49
CA PHE A 274 7.45 16.17 14.82
C PHE A 274 6.48 16.67 15.88
N GLU A 275 6.01 15.78 16.76
CA GLU A 275 5.04 16.16 17.80
C GLU A 275 5.67 17.08 18.85
N LYS A 276 4.86 17.96 19.44
CA LYS A 276 5.30 18.95 20.45
C LYS A 276 6.12 18.33 21.60
N ASN A 277 5.75 17.11 22.01
CA ASN A 277 6.39 16.40 23.12
C ASN A 277 7.30 15.24 22.66
N GLN A 278 7.56 15.10 21.35
CA GLN A 278 8.40 14.03 20.83
C GLN A 278 9.87 14.29 21.21
N ILE A 279 10.55 13.23 21.65
CA ILE A 279 11.99 13.26 21.92
C ILE A 279 12.71 12.63 20.73
N GLY A 280 13.46 13.44 19.97
CA GLY A 280 14.19 12.99 18.78
C GLY A 280 15.44 12.18 19.09
N SER A 281 16.13 12.49 20.19
CA SER A 281 17.35 11.80 20.66
C SER A 281 17.46 11.92 22.17
N SER A 282 17.88 10.85 22.84
CA SER A 282 18.11 10.84 24.29
C SER A 282 19.30 11.70 24.74
N ALA A 283 20.22 12.05 23.83
CA ALA A 283 21.46 12.76 24.14
C ALA A 283 21.65 14.10 23.40
N MET A 284 20.91 14.34 22.30
CA MET A 284 21.11 15.52 21.44
C MET A 284 19.78 16.24 21.20
N ALA A 285 19.51 17.29 21.99
CA ALA A 285 18.22 17.99 21.99
C ALA A 285 17.83 18.64 20.64
N TYR A 286 18.80 18.99 19.81
CA TYR A 286 18.56 19.59 18.48
C TYR A 286 18.32 18.54 17.37
N LYS A 287 18.57 17.25 17.62
CA LYS A 287 18.58 16.22 16.58
C LYS A 287 17.18 15.62 16.40
N ARG A 288 16.58 15.86 15.24
CA ARG A 288 15.32 15.22 14.79
C ARG A 288 15.63 14.12 13.79
N ASN A 289 15.21 12.89 14.09
CA ASN A 289 15.43 11.73 13.23
C ASN A 289 14.15 11.39 12.45
N PRO A 290 14.25 10.91 11.21
CA PRO A 290 13.11 10.48 10.40
C PRO A 290 12.58 9.09 10.81
N MET A 291 12.20 8.93 12.09
CA MET A 291 11.85 7.63 12.68
C MET A 291 10.58 7.01 12.10
N ARG A 292 9.60 7.82 11.69
CA ARG A 292 8.35 7.34 11.06
C ARG A 292 8.68 6.79 9.67
N SER A 293 9.52 7.50 8.92
CA SER A 293 10.02 7.08 7.60
C SER A 293 10.89 5.83 7.70
N GLU A 294 11.78 5.73 8.70
CA GLU A 294 12.60 4.54 8.93
C GLU A 294 11.75 3.31 9.27
N ARG A 295 10.72 3.48 10.11
CA ARG A 295 9.77 2.42 10.43
C ARG A 295 8.96 1.99 9.20
N MET A 296 8.49 2.96 8.40
CA MET A 296 7.80 2.69 7.15
C MET A 296 8.66 1.81 6.23
N GLY A 297 9.93 2.19 6.01
CA GLY A 297 10.85 1.39 5.21
C GLY A 297 11.14 0.00 5.79
N ALA A 298 11.22 -0.14 7.11
CA ALA A 298 11.43 -1.42 7.78
C ALA A 298 10.24 -2.39 7.61
N LEU A 299 9.01 -1.90 7.82
CA LEU A 299 7.79 -2.70 7.64
C LEU A 299 7.51 -3.00 6.16
N ALA A 300 7.75 -2.02 5.27
CA ALA A 300 7.62 -2.23 3.84
C ALA A 300 8.56 -3.34 3.33
N ARG A 301 9.82 -3.35 3.78
CA ARG A 301 10.76 -4.44 3.47
C ARG A 301 10.24 -5.81 3.89
N TYR A 302 9.58 -5.90 5.05
CA TYR A 302 8.99 -7.14 5.53
C TYR A 302 7.93 -7.66 4.55
N VAL A 303 6.98 -6.80 4.15
CA VAL A 303 5.92 -7.15 3.18
C VAL A 303 6.51 -7.61 1.84
N ILE A 304 7.55 -6.93 1.35
CA ILE A 304 8.22 -7.27 0.08
C ILE A 304 8.79 -8.69 0.12
N VAL A 305 9.48 -9.04 1.21
CA VAL A 305 10.11 -10.36 1.36
C VAL A 305 9.05 -11.44 1.60
N ASP A 306 8.01 -11.13 2.38
CA ASP A 306 6.96 -12.09 2.74
C ASP A 306 6.13 -12.56 1.54
N ALA A 307 6.04 -11.76 0.47
CA ALA A 307 5.32 -12.12 -0.75
C ALA A 307 5.81 -13.42 -1.44
N LEU A 308 7.04 -13.87 -1.12
CA LEU A 308 7.55 -15.16 -1.60
C LEU A 308 6.85 -16.36 -0.96
N ASN A 309 6.29 -16.23 0.25
CA ASN A 309 5.67 -17.35 0.97
C ASN A 309 4.51 -17.97 0.18
N PRO A 310 3.46 -17.23 -0.23
CA PRO A 310 2.38 -17.82 -1.00
C PRO A 310 2.78 -18.29 -2.40
N ALA A 311 3.83 -17.68 -3.01
CA ALA A 311 4.34 -18.13 -4.29
C ALA A 311 4.92 -19.55 -4.21
N ILE A 312 5.66 -19.84 -3.13
CA ILE A 312 6.18 -21.18 -2.85
C ILE A 312 5.02 -22.13 -2.54
N THR A 313 4.11 -21.75 -1.62
CA THR A 313 2.93 -22.57 -1.29
C THR A 313 2.10 -22.92 -2.52
N ALA A 314 1.86 -21.97 -3.42
CA ALA A 314 1.12 -22.21 -4.66
C ALA A 314 1.83 -23.21 -5.59
N SER A 315 3.16 -23.21 -5.60
CA SER A 315 3.98 -24.05 -6.47
C SER A 315 4.13 -25.49 -5.94
N THR A 316 3.94 -25.70 -4.64
CA THR A 316 4.14 -27.00 -3.98
C THR A 316 2.85 -27.73 -3.62
N GLN A 317 1.68 -27.19 -3.98
CA GLN A 317 0.41 -27.91 -3.81
C GLN A 317 0.37 -29.19 -4.67
N TRP A 318 0.16 -30.34 -4.04
CA TRP A 318 0.03 -31.60 -4.77
C TRP A 318 -1.44 -31.92 -5.04
N PHE A 319 -1.75 -32.22 -6.32
CA PHE A 319 -3.08 -32.62 -6.79
C PHE A 319 -4.19 -31.66 -6.29
N GLU A 320 -5.28 -32.18 -5.69
CA GLU A 320 -6.43 -31.37 -5.28
C GLU A 320 -6.22 -30.57 -4.00
N ARG A 321 -5.23 -30.93 -3.14
CA ARG A 321 -4.73 -30.14 -2.00
C ARG A 321 -3.67 -30.92 -1.19
N THR A 322 -2.68 -30.19 -0.65
CA THR A 322 -1.91 -30.57 0.55
C THR A 322 -2.05 -29.54 1.69
N LEU A 323 -1.96 -29.98 2.95
CA LEU A 323 -2.29 -29.17 4.14
C LEU A 323 -1.13 -28.30 4.67
N ASP A 324 0.05 -28.39 4.05
CA ASP A 324 1.21 -27.54 4.34
C ASP A 324 0.93 -26.04 4.08
N ASP A 325 -0.12 -25.73 3.32
CA ASP A 325 -0.64 -24.38 3.10
C ASP A 325 -1.16 -23.71 4.38
N SER A 326 -1.83 -24.47 5.25
CA SER A 326 -2.64 -23.94 6.35
C SER A 326 -1.83 -23.13 7.35
N ALA A 327 -0.68 -23.64 7.79
CA ALA A 327 0.13 -22.96 8.80
C ALA A 327 0.81 -21.70 8.24
N ASN A 328 1.39 -21.80 7.04
CA ASN A 328 2.05 -20.67 6.40
C ASN A 328 1.07 -19.52 6.11
N LYS A 329 -0.10 -19.85 5.56
CA LYS A 329 -1.14 -18.86 5.22
C LYS A 329 -1.62 -18.06 6.43
N ARG A 330 -1.78 -18.73 7.59
CA ARG A 330 -2.17 -18.08 8.86
C ARG A 330 -1.17 -17.02 9.34
N ILE A 331 0.08 -17.10 8.89
CA ILE A 331 1.15 -16.15 9.20
C ILE A 331 1.27 -15.14 8.07
N ALA A 332 1.75 -15.56 6.90
CA ALA A 332 2.15 -14.68 5.81
C ALA A 332 1.01 -13.74 5.36
N VAL A 333 -0.19 -14.28 5.12
CA VAL A 333 -1.28 -13.46 4.60
C VAL A 333 -1.71 -12.39 5.60
N ALA A 334 -1.99 -12.78 6.85
CA ALA A 334 -2.42 -11.82 7.86
C ALA A 334 -1.33 -10.78 8.16
N GLU A 335 -0.08 -11.22 8.31
CA GLU A 335 1.02 -10.33 8.65
C GLU A 335 1.35 -9.35 7.51
N ALA A 336 1.25 -9.75 6.23
CA ALA A 336 1.42 -8.85 5.10
C ALA A 336 0.40 -7.70 5.11
N PHE A 337 -0.89 -8.01 5.31
CA PHE A 337 -1.93 -6.99 5.41
C PHE A 337 -1.73 -6.08 6.62
N LEU A 338 -1.47 -6.64 7.81
CA LEU A 338 -1.26 -5.86 9.04
C LEU A 338 -0.03 -4.95 8.95
N ALA A 339 1.07 -5.43 8.36
CA ALA A 339 2.28 -4.65 8.18
C ALA A 339 2.07 -3.51 7.17
N LEU A 340 1.47 -3.79 6.01
CA LEU A 340 1.17 -2.77 5.01
C LEU A 340 0.17 -1.74 5.52
N ASP A 341 -0.81 -2.18 6.31
CA ASP A 341 -1.77 -1.30 6.96
C ASP A 341 -1.09 -0.27 7.87
N GLY A 342 -0.09 -0.69 8.65
CA GLY A 342 0.75 0.19 9.46
C GLY A 342 1.66 1.09 8.62
N VAL A 343 2.22 0.59 7.51
CA VAL A 343 3.00 1.38 6.53
C VAL A 343 2.16 2.54 5.99
N LEU A 344 0.94 2.26 5.52
CA LEU A 344 0.06 3.28 4.96
C LEU A 344 -0.44 4.25 6.02
N TYR A 345 -0.64 3.81 7.27
CA TYR A 345 -0.99 4.71 8.36
C TYR A 345 0.13 5.72 8.65
N LEU A 346 1.39 5.28 8.65
CA LEU A 346 2.55 6.18 8.71
C LEU A 346 2.61 7.09 7.49
N TYR A 347 2.27 6.58 6.30
CA TYR A 347 2.32 7.37 5.07
C TYR A 347 1.28 8.48 5.07
N ILE A 348 0.04 8.21 5.49
CA ILE A 348 -1.00 9.23 5.64
C ILE A 348 -0.51 10.33 6.59
N ASN A 349 -0.01 9.95 7.76
CA ASN A 349 0.44 10.89 8.79
C ASN A 349 1.57 11.79 8.30
N ILE A 350 2.57 11.19 7.65
CA ILE A 350 3.70 11.93 7.10
C ILE A 350 3.21 12.85 5.98
N ALA A 351 2.54 12.31 4.96
CA ALA A 351 2.10 13.08 3.80
C ALA A 351 1.18 14.26 4.15
N GLU A 352 0.40 14.13 5.22
CA GLU A 352 -0.46 15.20 5.72
C GLU A 352 0.32 16.36 6.36
N ASN A 353 1.49 16.08 6.97
CA ASN A 353 2.13 16.97 7.93
C ASN A 353 3.65 17.17 7.70
N MET A 354 4.17 16.89 6.50
CA MET A 354 5.58 17.17 6.17
C MET A 354 5.86 18.68 6.27
N VAL A 355 7.06 19.03 6.71
CA VAL A 355 7.51 20.43 6.86
C VAL A 355 8.57 20.73 5.80
N VAL A 356 8.35 21.77 5.01
CA VAL A 356 9.30 22.24 3.97
C VAL A 356 10.06 23.47 4.48
N TYR A 357 11.38 23.47 4.30
CA TYR A 357 12.26 24.58 4.66
C TYR A 357 12.73 25.32 3.40
N ASP A 358 11.89 26.23 2.93
CA ASP A 358 12.09 27.04 1.71
C ASP A 358 13.47 27.72 1.65
N LYS A 359 13.94 28.31 2.77
CA LYS A 359 15.23 29.00 2.82
C LYS A 359 16.45 28.08 2.74
N VAL A 360 16.33 26.84 3.20
CA VAL A 360 17.40 25.84 3.05
C VAL A 360 17.48 25.40 1.58
N ILE A 361 16.32 25.12 0.98
CA ILE A 361 16.22 24.75 -0.44
C ILE A 361 16.79 25.87 -1.32
N GLU A 362 16.39 27.12 -1.09
CA GLU A 362 16.90 28.29 -1.80
C GLU A 362 18.43 28.39 -1.68
N ALA A 363 18.98 28.19 -0.49
CA ALA A 363 20.43 28.22 -0.27
C ALA A 363 21.16 27.12 -1.04
N HIS A 364 20.65 25.88 -1.06
CA HIS A 364 21.25 24.80 -1.84
C HIS A 364 21.15 25.03 -3.34
N VAL A 365 20.01 25.51 -3.83
CA VAL A 365 19.85 25.90 -5.25
C VAL A 365 20.89 26.95 -5.62
N ASN A 366 21.08 27.99 -4.81
CA ASN A 366 22.03 29.07 -5.09
C ASN A 366 23.50 28.59 -5.09
N GLN A 367 23.84 27.51 -4.39
CA GLN A 367 25.19 26.95 -4.39
C GLN A 367 25.54 26.24 -5.71
N GLU A 368 24.57 25.57 -6.33
CA GLU A 368 24.80 24.68 -7.47
C GLU A 368 24.31 25.28 -8.81
N LEU A 369 23.29 26.14 -8.79
CA LEU A 369 22.72 26.77 -9.98
C LEU A 369 23.77 27.50 -10.84
N PRO A 370 24.81 28.17 -10.29
CA PRO A 370 25.89 28.73 -11.10
C PRO A 370 26.51 27.75 -12.10
N PHE A 371 26.75 26.49 -11.69
CA PHE A 371 27.32 25.49 -12.58
C PHE A 371 26.32 25.09 -13.67
N MET A 372 25.04 25.01 -13.34
CA MET A 372 23.96 24.63 -14.27
C MET A 372 23.60 25.76 -15.25
N ALA A 373 23.81 27.02 -14.87
CA ALA A 373 23.50 28.19 -15.68
C ALA A 373 24.54 28.47 -16.79
N THR A 374 25.67 27.75 -16.79
CA THR A 374 26.79 27.99 -17.71
C THR A 374 26.39 27.91 -19.19
N GLU A 375 25.58 26.92 -19.59
CA GLU A 375 25.08 26.82 -20.97
C GLU A 375 24.21 28.03 -21.34
N ASN A 376 23.33 28.48 -20.43
CA ASN A 376 22.46 29.63 -20.67
C ASN A 376 23.26 30.93 -20.81
N ILE A 377 24.29 31.12 -19.97
CA ILE A 377 25.20 32.26 -20.05
C ILE A 377 25.97 32.24 -21.39
N MET A 378 26.48 31.08 -21.80
CA MET A 378 27.14 30.92 -23.09
C MET A 378 26.22 31.28 -24.25
N MET A 379 24.97 30.78 -24.24
CA MET A 379 24.00 31.05 -25.30
C MET A 379 23.71 32.55 -25.45
N GLU A 380 23.53 33.29 -24.35
CA GLU A 380 23.30 34.74 -24.41
C GLU A 380 24.54 35.51 -24.87
N SER A 381 25.74 35.08 -24.49
CA SER A 381 26.99 35.67 -24.98
C SER A 381 27.18 35.44 -26.49
N VAL A 382 26.87 34.24 -26.99
CA VAL A 382 26.91 33.91 -28.43
C VAL A 382 25.91 34.75 -29.23
N LYS A 383 24.70 35.01 -28.70
CA LYS A 383 23.73 35.91 -29.35
C LYS A 383 24.25 37.34 -29.54
N LYS A 384 25.23 37.76 -28.72
CA LYS A 384 25.92 39.05 -28.83
C LYS A 384 27.19 39.00 -29.67
N GLY A 385 27.39 37.93 -30.43
CA GLY A 385 28.51 37.77 -31.37
C GLY A 385 29.76 37.10 -30.80
N GLY A 386 29.69 36.51 -29.61
CA GLY A 386 30.78 35.71 -29.05
C GLY A 386 30.97 34.36 -29.75
N ASP A 387 32.20 33.85 -29.76
CA ASP A 387 32.51 32.51 -30.29
C ASP A 387 32.17 31.41 -29.28
N ARG A 388 31.34 30.45 -29.69
CA ARG A 388 30.87 29.39 -28.81
C ARG A 388 32.00 28.50 -28.29
N GLN A 389 32.99 28.15 -29.12
CA GLN A 389 34.07 27.24 -28.70
C GLN A 389 35.00 27.92 -27.70
N GLU A 390 35.34 29.19 -27.95
CA GLU A 390 36.15 29.99 -27.03
C GLU A 390 35.44 30.19 -25.68
N LEU A 391 34.15 30.56 -25.70
CA LEU A 391 33.36 30.76 -24.49
C LEU A 391 33.17 29.46 -23.69
N HIS A 392 32.95 28.34 -24.36
CA HIS A 392 32.86 27.04 -23.70
C HIS A 392 34.16 26.69 -22.96
N GLU A 393 35.32 26.92 -23.59
CA GLU A 393 36.62 26.67 -22.95
C GLU A 393 36.86 27.61 -21.75
N ARG A 394 36.46 28.89 -21.86
CA ARG A 394 36.50 29.84 -20.74
C ARG A 394 35.63 29.37 -19.56
N ILE A 395 34.40 28.95 -19.84
CA ILE A 395 33.50 28.36 -18.84
C ILE A 395 34.14 27.16 -18.17
N ARG A 396 34.77 26.27 -18.95
CA ARG A 396 35.41 25.05 -18.44
C ARG A 396 36.50 25.38 -17.43
N VAL A 397 37.37 26.34 -17.76
CA VAL A 397 38.45 26.80 -16.85
C VAL A 397 37.86 27.39 -15.57
N HIS A 398 36.93 28.36 -15.68
CA HIS A 398 36.31 28.98 -14.50
C HIS A 398 35.56 27.97 -13.63
N SER A 399 34.87 27.01 -14.25
CA SER A 399 34.15 25.95 -13.53
C SER A 399 35.09 24.99 -12.80
N MET A 400 36.25 24.66 -13.40
CA MET A 400 37.26 23.84 -12.73
C MET A 400 37.87 24.54 -11.51
N ASP A 401 38.17 25.84 -11.64
CA ASP A 401 38.71 26.63 -10.52
C ASP A 401 37.67 26.76 -9.39
N ALA A 402 36.42 27.08 -9.72
CA ALA A 402 35.34 27.14 -8.75
C ALA A 402 35.08 25.77 -8.09
N ALA A 403 35.15 24.68 -8.84
CA ALA A 403 35.03 23.32 -8.29
C ALA A 403 36.21 22.98 -7.36
N GLN A 404 37.44 23.37 -7.72
CA GLN A 404 38.62 23.18 -6.87
C GLN A 404 38.50 23.99 -5.58
N ARG A 405 37.99 25.22 -5.64
CA ARG A 405 37.69 26.04 -4.47
C ARG A 405 36.66 25.38 -3.54
N VAL A 406 35.58 24.86 -4.09
CA VAL A 406 34.55 24.18 -3.28
C VAL A 406 35.08 22.88 -2.67
N LYS A 407 35.66 22.00 -3.49
CA LYS A 407 36.04 20.64 -3.06
C LYS A 407 37.40 20.57 -2.37
N GLY A 408 38.35 21.38 -2.81
CA GLY A 408 39.73 21.40 -2.31
C GLY A 408 39.93 22.36 -1.13
N GLU A 409 39.15 23.44 -1.05
CA GLU A 409 39.33 24.48 -0.02
C GLU A 409 38.13 24.59 0.95
N GLY A 410 36.98 23.99 0.62
CA GLY A 410 35.77 24.07 1.43
C GLY A 410 35.13 25.46 1.45
N LEU A 411 35.37 26.26 0.40
CA LEU A 411 34.85 27.62 0.27
C LEU A 411 33.62 27.68 -0.64
N ASN A 412 32.90 28.81 -0.61
CA ASN A 412 31.73 29.02 -1.46
C ASN A 412 32.09 29.07 -2.95
N ASN A 413 31.14 28.64 -3.77
CA ASN A 413 31.18 28.75 -5.23
C ASN A 413 31.27 30.23 -5.67
N ASP A 414 32.31 30.58 -6.40
CA ASP A 414 32.57 31.93 -6.95
C ASP A 414 32.46 32.00 -8.48
N LEU A 415 31.91 30.97 -9.14
CA LEU A 415 31.88 30.86 -10.60
C LEU A 415 31.25 32.08 -11.28
N ILE A 416 30.15 32.60 -10.73
CA ILE A 416 29.48 33.78 -11.32
C ILE A 416 30.34 35.03 -11.22
N GLU A 417 31.06 35.21 -10.12
CA GLU A 417 31.99 36.33 -9.95
C GLU A 417 33.14 36.25 -10.96
N ARG A 418 33.65 35.03 -11.23
CA ARG A 418 34.67 34.80 -12.26
C ARG A 418 34.17 35.17 -13.65
N ILE A 419 32.96 34.74 -14.00
CA ILE A 419 32.34 35.02 -15.30
C ILE A 419 32.05 36.53 -15.47
N ILE A 420 31.53 37.21 -14.44
CA ILE A 420 31.26 38.66 -14.47
C ILE A 420 32.56 39.45 -14.74
N ASN A 421 33.68 38.99 -14.19
CA ASN A 421 34.97 39.65 -14.35
C ASN A 421 35.73 39.24 -15.62
N ASP A 422 35.20 38.32 -16.42
CA ASP A 422 35.82 37.90 -17.67
C ASP A 422 35.17 38.64 -18.86
N PRO A 423 35.88 39.59 -19.50
CA PRO A 423 35.32 40.41 -20.57
C PRO A 423 34.95 39.61 -21.83
N SER A 424 35.43 38.36 -21.97
CA SER A 424 35.11 37.52 -23.13
C SER A 424 33.62 37.21 -23.26
N PHE A 425 32.87 37.20 -22.15
CA PHE A 425 31.43 36.90 -22.16
C PHE A 425 30.58 38.04 -22.72
N ASN A 426 31.09 39.28 -22.80
CA ASN A 426 30.36 40.44 -23.35
C ASN A 426 28.92 40.60 -22.80
N LEU A 427 28.73 40.28 -21.52
CA LEU A 427 27.47 40.43 -20.79
C LEU A 427 27.70 41.33 -19.58
N SER A 428 26.74 42.19 -19.28
CA SER A 428 26.78 42.97 -18.04
C SER A 428 26.50 42.07 -16.83
N LYS A 429 26.88 42.54 -15.64
CA LYS A 429 26.55 41.86 -14.38
C LYS A 429 25.04 41.64 -14.24
N GLU A 430 24.24 42.65 -14.59
CA GLU A 430 22.78 42.60 -14.52
C GLU A 430 22.21 41.55 -15.47
N GLU A 431 22.78 41.42 -16.67
CA GLU A 431 22.37 40.40 -17.64
C GLU A 431 22.69 38.98 -17.15
N ILE A 432 23.89 38.77 -16.60
CA ILE A 432 24.27 37.46 -16.04
C ILE A 432 23.36 37.09 -14.85
N ILE A 433 23.12 38.03 -13.92
CA ILE A 433 22.24 37.79 -12.78
C ILE A 433 20.80 37.48 -13.24
N ALA A 434 20.30 38.18 -14.26
CA ALA A 434 18.96 37.93 -14.80
C ALA A 434 18.80 36.56 -15.49
N ILE A 435 19.90 35.95 -15.94
CA ILE A 435 19.92 34.58 -16.48
C ILE A 435 19.77 33.56 -15.35
N ILE A 436 20.38 33.81 -14.19
CA ILE A 436 20.46 32.89 -13.04
C ILE A 436 19.22 33.04 -12.15
N ASP A 437 18.06 32.77 -12.73
CA ASP A 437 16.78 32.77 -12.04
C ASP A 437 16.27 31.33 -11.91
N PRO A 438 16.22 30.73 -10.69
CA PRO A 438 15.80 29.36 -10.48
C PRO A 438 14.48 28.98 -11.16
N VAL A 439 13.52 29.92 -11.27
CA VAL A 439 12.22 29.69 -11.90
C VAL A 439 12.34 29.38 -13.39
N LYS A 440 13.40 29.87 -14.06
CA LYS A 440 13.66 29.58 -15.47
C LYS A 440 14.28 28.20 -15.70
N PHE A 441 14.73 27.51 -14.65
CA PHE A 441 15.42 26.21 -14.74
C PHE A 441 14.53 25.01 -14.38
N VAL A 442 13.26 25.22 -14.05
CA VAL A 442 12.33 24.12 -13.69
C VAL A 442 11.53 23.57 -14.88
N GLY A 443 11.72 24.12 -16.08
CA GLY A 443 11.05 23.67 -17.30
C GLY A 443 9.53 23.64 -17.17
N ARG A 444 8.90 22.51 -17.52
CA ARG A 444 7.44 22.31 -17.41
C ARG A 444 6.98 21.78 -16.04
N ALA A 445 7.85 21.72 -15.04
CA ALA A 445 7.54 21.07 -13.77
C ALA A 445 6.20 21.54 -13.13
N PRO A 446 5.88 22.86 -13.07
CA PRO A 446 4.61 23.28 -12.50
C PRO A 446 3.37 22.83 -13.29
N SER A 447 3.41 22.89 -14.63
CA SER A 447 2.25 22.49 -15.45
C SER A 447 2.05 20.98 -15.42
N GLN A 448 3.15 20.20 -15.42
CA GLN A 448 3.11 18.76 -15.27
C GLN A 448 2.45 18.30 -13.96
N VAL A 449 2.63 19.07 -12.87
CA VAL A 449 1.96 18.78 -11.59
C VAL A 449 0.44 18.90 -11.73
N VAL A 450 -0.03 19.98 -12.34
CA VAL A 450 -1.48 20.23 -12.52
C VAL A 450 -2.08 19.21 -13.47
N GLU A 451 -1.46 19.01 -14.65
CA GLU A 451 -1.89 18.03 -15.65
C GLU A 451 -1.99 16.62 -15.03
N PHE A 452 -0.97 16.17 -14.30
CA PHE A 452 -0.97 14.85 -13.66
C PHE A 452 -2.08 14.71 -12.59
N ILE A 453 -2.26 15.73 -11.75
CA ILE A 453 -3.28 15.68 -10.70
C ILE A 453 -4.68 15.64 -11.29
N ASP A 454 -4.94 16.43 -12.32
CA ASP A 454 -6.26 16.51 -12.94
C ASP A 454 -6.61 15.24 -13.72
N GLU A 455 -5.64 14.68 -14.46
CA GLU A 455 -5.88 13.52 -15.33
C GLU A 455 -5.84 12.17 -14.60
N TYR A 456 -5.00 12.01 -13.57
CA TYR A 456 -4.74 10.70 -12.96
C TYR A 456 -5.18 10.62 -11.49
N VAL A 457 -5.00 11.69 -10.71
CA VAL A 457 -5.22 11.64 -9.25
C VAL A 457 -6.66 11.98 -8.88
N ASN A 458 -7.22 13.05 -9.45
CA ASN A 458 -8.58 13.49 -9.17
C ASN A 458 -9.62 12.41 -9.48
N PRO A 459 -9.56 11.68 -10.61
CA PRO A 459 -10.53 10.62 -10.89
C PRO A 459 -10.53 9.51 -9.82
N ILE A 460 -9.36 9.14 -9.31
CA ILE A 460 -9.22 8.14 -8.24
C ILE A 460 -9.87 8.65 -6.94
N ILE A 461 -9.58 9.89 -6.54
CA ILE A 461 -10.14 10.48 -5.32
C ILE A 461 -11.66 10.64 -5.44
N GLU A 462 -12.15 11.11 -6.59
CA GLU A 462 -13.58 11.33 -6.84
C GLU A 462 -14.39 10.03 -6.85
N ALA A 463 -13.82 8.93 -7.33
CA ALA A 463 -14.45 7.61 -7.28
C ALA A 463 -14.49 7.03 -5.84
N ASN A 464 -13.72 7.59 -4.90
CA ASN A 464 -13.52 7.05 -3.54
C ASN A 464 -13.62 8.16 -2.46
N LYS A 465 -14.57 9.10 -2.61
CA LYS A 465 -14.67 10.32 -1.76
C LYS A 465 -14.74 10.04 -0.26
N ASP A 466 -15.37 8.94 0.15
CA ASP A 466 -15.48 8.54 1.55
C ASP A 466 -14.13 8.18 2.19
N ALA A 467 -13.13 7.82 1.37
CA ALA A 467 -11.79 7.48 1.82
C ALA A 467 -10.85 8.69 1.93
N ALA A 468 -11.14 9.78 1.22
CA ALA A 468 -10.23 10.93 1.08
C ALA A 468 -10.01 11.70 2.39
N SER A 469 -10.95 11.60 3.34
CA SER A 469 -10.89 12.28 4.65
C SER A 469 -10.32 11.40 5.77
N LEU A 470 -9.79 10.22 5.46
CA LEU A 470 -9.23 9.32 6.46
C LEU A 470 -7.93 9.94 7.02
N SER A 471 -7.94 10.27 8.31
CA SER A 471 -6.77 10.74 9.04
C SER A 471 -6.10 9.60 9.80
N SER A 472 -4.86 9.83 10.23
CA SER A 472 -4.09 8.85 11.00
C SER A 472 -3.50 9.47 12.27
N ASP A 473 -3.91 8.95 13.43
CA ASP A 473 -3.39 9.33 14.74
C ASP A 473 -2.24 8.40 15.14
N ILE A 474 -0.99 8.82 14.90
CA ILE A 474 0.19 8.05 15.28
C ILE A 474 0.48 8.24 16.76
N THR A 475 0.12 7.25 17.57
CA THR A 475 0.32 7.28 19.03
C THR A 475 1.65 6.68 19.48
N VAL A 476 2.30 5.84 18.65
CA VAL A 476 3.51 5.08 19.00
C VAL A 476 4.42 4.90 17.80
#